data_AF-A0A397IHM3-F1
#
_entry.id   AF-A0A397IHM3-F1
#
_cell.length_a   1.000
_cell.length_b   1.000
_cell.length_c   1.000
_cell.angle_alpha   90.00
_cell.angle_beta   90.00
_cell.angle_gamma   90.00
#
_symmetry.space_group_name_H-M   'P 1'
#
loop_
_entity.id
_entity.type
_entity.pdbx_description
1 polymer ?
#
loop_
_entity_poly.entity_id
_entity_poly.type
_entity_poly.pdbx_seq_one_letter_code
_entity_poly.pdbx_strand_id
1 'polypeptide(L)'
;MVSQNIFIPEYLRNSPFDLYNKSLINKLSLPSYWNTEDRAPHIRVLEDGVGLAYTGTQAYRPGRNWIDASSIRADHPISNEVGIYYFEIEVIDKGERGCIGIGLTKGHISLERMPGWEPESIGYHGDDGLLYLYSGSGRKYGPLYDTGDIVGCGINYFDKTVFFTKNGINLGVACNGLFYDGEIYPIVGMISPREVVKANFGQMPFKYNITMHAKNIFAQAAANKKVIDEVTEVIEERSEVIEERSEVSEVSEERLSQVIV
;
A
#
# COMPACT_ATOMS: atom_id res chain seq x y z
N MET A 1 -3.48 -27.38 -17.90
CA MET A 1 -3.40 -25.97 -17.47
C MET A 1 -1.96 -25.71 -17.06
N VAL A 2 -1.26 -24.82 -17.77
CA VAL A 2 0.11 -24.44 -17.40
C VAL A 2 0.01 -23.65 -16.10
N SER A 3 0.63 -24.12 -15.02
CA SER A 3 0.67 -23.35 -13.77
C SER A 3 1.40 -22.04 -14.07
N GLN A 4 0.69 -20.91 -14.04
CA GLN A 4 1.35 -19.62 -14.08
C GLN A 4 2.22 -19.51 -12.82
N ASN A 5 3.53 -19.40 -13.03
CA ASN A 5 4.48 -19.11 -11.96
C ASN A 5 4.30 -17.64 -11.58
N ILE A 6 3.52 -17.39 -10.55
CA ILE A 6 3.35 -16.06 -9.98
C ILE A 6 4.61 -15.67 -9.22
N PHE A 7 5.08 -14.45 -9.47
CA PHE A 7 6.17 -13.85 -8.74
C PHE A 7 5.71 -13.46 -7.32
N ILE A 8 6.43 -13.95 -6.30
CA ILE A 8 6.19 -13.61 -4.89
C ILE A 8 7.52 -13.13 -4.27
N PRO A 9 7.59 -11.89 -3.76
CA PRO A 9 8.75 -11.36 -3.06
C PRO A 9 9.17 -12.24 -1.88
N GLU A 10 10.47 -12.28 -1.58
CA GLU A 10 11.01 -13.19 -0.57
C GLU A 10 10.33 -13.06 0.81
N TYR A 11 10.07 -11.82 1.25
CA TYR A 11 9.46 -11.54 2.56
C TYR A 11 7.99 -12.00 2.67
N LEU A 12 7.35 -12.35 1.54
CA LEU A 12 5.98 -12.88 1.49
C LEU A 12 5.94 -14.39 1.24
N ARG A 13 7.07 -15.06 1.00
CA ARG A 13 7.07 -16.52 0.83
C ARG A 13 6.69 -17.19 2.14
N ASN A 14 5.79 -18.18 2.06
CA ASN A 14 5.17 -18.85 3.20
C ASN A 14 4.38 -17.93 4.16
N SER A 15 4.07 -16.70 3.72
CA SER A 15 3.12 -15.84 4.44
C SER A 15 1.69 -16.40 4.30
N PRO A 16 0.73 -15.93 5.12
CA PRO A 16 -0.69 -16.27 4.94
C PRO A 16 -1.17 -16.04 3.51
N PHE A 17 -0.72 -14.97 2.85
CA PHE A 17 -1.01 -14.68 1.44
C PHE A 17 -0.49 -15.77 0.49
N ASP A 18 0.78 -16.18 0.60
CA ASP A 18 1.33 -17.20 -0.30
C ASP A 18 0.61 -18.55 -0.12
N LEU A 19 0.27 -18.91 1.12
CA LEU A 19 -0.52 -20.10 1.41
C LEU A 19 -1.94 -20.00 0.83
N TYR A 20 -2.61 -18.87 1.03
CA TYR A 20 -3.92 -18.60 0.46
C TYR A 20 -3.89 -18.66 -1.08
N ASN A 21 -2.91 -18.01 -1.69
CA ASN A 21 -2.76 -17.93 -3.14
C ASN A 21 -2.49 -19.31 -3.77
N LYS A 22 -1.77 -20.20 -3.08
CA LYS A 22 -1.58 -21.60 -3.50
C LYS A 22 -2.86 -22.42 -3.51
N SER A 23 -3.87 -22.03 -2.74
CA SER A 23 -5.18 -22.70 -2.69
C SER A 23 -6.16 -22.23 -3.77
N LEU A 24 -5.88 -21.09 -4.43
CA LEU A 24 -6.76 -20.52 -5.43
C LEU A 24 -6.61 -21.19 -6.80
N ILE A 25 -7.75 -21.36 -7.49
CA ILE A 25 -7.77 -21.75 -8.91
C ILE A 25 -7.17 -20.63 -9.76
N ASN A 26 -7.61 -19.40 -9.53
CA ASN A 26 -7.07 -18.19 -10.16
C ASN A 26 -6.20 -17.47 -9.14
N LYS A 27 -4.89 -17.65 -9.27
CA LYS A 27 -3.94 -17.06 -8.35
C LYS A 27 -3.90 -15.53 -8.52
N LEU A 28 -3.78 -14.82 -7.40
CA LEU A 28 -3.61 -13.37 -7.33
C LEU A 28 -2.16 -12.99 -7.67
N SER A 29 -2.01 -12.06 -8.60
CA SER A 29 -0.72 -11.44 -8.94
C SER A 29 -0.42 -10.25 -8.05
N LEU A 30 0.86 -10.03 -7.77
CA LEU A 30 1.35 -8.83 -7.10
C LEU A 30 2.03 -7.89 -8.11
N PRO A 31 2.11 -6.59 -7.81
CA PRO A 31 2.82 -5.66 -8.66
C PRO A 31 4.27 -6.13 -8.84
N SER A 32 4.71 -6.18 -10.11
CA SER A 32 6.02 -6.69 -10.49
C SER A 32 6.68 -5.85 -11.58
N TYR A 33 5.93 -5.07 -12.35
CA TYR A 33 6.46 -4.16 -13.36
C TYR A 33 5.63 -2.88 -13.40
N TRP A 34 6.11 -1.89 -14.14
CA TRP A 34 5.28 -0.74 -14.49
C TRP A 34 4.33 -1.08 -15.63
N ASN A 35 3.10 -0.56 -15.57
CA ASN A 35 2.11 -0.76 -16.61
C ASN A 35 2.36 0.20 -17.78
N THR A 36 2.73 -0.33 -18.95
CA THR A 36 3.05 0.50 -20.12
C THR A 36 1.84 1.24 -20.71
N GLU A 37 0.63 0.74 -20.43
CA GLU A 37 -0.63 1.30 -20.91
C GLU A 37 -1.28 2.25 -19.89
N ASP A 38 -0.92 2.13 -18.60
CA ASP A 38 -1.49 2.94 -17.52
C ASP A 38 -0.48 3.97 -17.01
N ARG A 39 -0.15 4.92 -17.89
CA ARG A 39 0.83 5.99 -17.67
C ARG A 39 0.43 7.30 -18.34
N ALA A 40 0.89 8.41 -17.79
CA ALA A 40 0.80 9.71 -18.43
C ALA A 40 1.88 9.93 -19.52
N PRO A 41 1.71 10.90 -20.44
CA PRO A 41 2.50 11.01 -21.67
C PRO A 41 4.01 11.19 -21.47
N HIS A 42 4.45 11.83 -20.38
CA HIS A 42 5.86 12.17 -20.16
C HIS A 42 6.65 11.11 -19.38
N ILE A 43 6.08 9.93 -19.14
CA ILE A 43 6.79 8.80 -18.54
C ILE A 43 7.15 7.79 -19.63
N ARG A 44 8.42 7.41 -19.74
CA ARG A 44 8.85 6.28 -20.56
C ARG A 44 9.32 5.14 -19.66
N VAL A 45 8.74 3.95 -19.86
CA VAL A 45 9.22 2.70 -19.25
C VAL A 45 10.46 2.23 -20.03
N LEU A 46 11.52 1.88 -19.30
CA LEU A 46 12.78 1.35 -19.87
C LEU A 46 12.64 -0.15 -20.19
N GLU A 47 13.61 -0.70 -20.92
CA GLU A 47 13.55 -2.08 -21.44
C GLU A 47 13.42 -3.15 -20.35
N ASP A 48 13.88 -2.88 -19.12
CA ASP A 48 13.78 -3.80 -17.99
C ASP A 48 12.39 -3.80 -17.32
N GLY A 49 11.46 -2.95 -17.78
CA GLY A 49 10.09 -2.86 -17.28
C GLY A 49 9.94 -2.25 -15.88
N VAL A 50 11.04 -1.94 -15.21
CA VAL A 50 11.07 -1.39 -13.84
C VAL A 50 11.78 -0.02 -13.77
N GLY A 51 12.59 0.31 -14.77
CA GLY A 51 13.16 1.63 -14.96
C GLY A 51 12.18 2.61 -15.60
N LEU A 52 12.21 3.85 -15.15
CA LEU A 52 11.40 4.95 -15.68
C LEU A 52 12.31 6.12 -16.02
N ALA A 53 12.02 6.80 -17.13
CA ALA A 53 12.64 8.07 -17.49
C ALA A 53 11.58 9.10 -17.83
N TYR A 54 11.73 10.31 -17.32
CA TYR A 54 10.90 11.44 -17.70
C TYR A 54 11.31 11.95 -19.09
N THR A 55 10.34 12.11 -19.99
CA THR A 55 10.54 12.52 -21.39
C THR A 55 9.90 13.86 -21.73
N GLY A 56 9.27 14.52 -20.75
CA GLY A 56 8.72 15.85 -20.96
C GLY A 56 9.82 16.88 -21.22
N THR A 57 9.54 17.82 -22.12
CA THR A 57 10.45 18.90 -22.46
C THR A 57 10.05 20.16 -21.72
N GLN A 58 11.02 20.86 -21.15
CA GLN A 58 10.81 22.18 -20.59
C GLN A 58 10.58 23.18 -21.74
N ALA A 59 9.34 23.30 -22.23
CA ALA A 59 8.92 24.56 -22.80
C ALA A 59 8.86 25.53 -21.62
N TYR A 60 9.99 26.15 -21.26
CA TYR A 60 10.11 27.06 -20.14
C TYR A 60 8.95 28.06 -20.13
N ARG A 61 8.00 27.83 -19.23
CA ARG A 61 6.87 28.73 -18.96
C ARG A 61 6.97 29.12 -17.50
N PRO A 62 7.51 30.32 -17.21
CA PRO A 62 7.55 30.85 -15.85
C PRO A 62 6.18 30.71 -15.18
N GLY A 63 6.11 29.97 -14.06
CA GLY A 63 4.89 29.81 -13.27
C GLY A 63 3.93 28.69 -13.67
N ARG A 64 4.31 27.75 -14.57
CA ARG A 64 3.50 26.57 -14.94
C ARG A 64 4.23 25.23 -14.71
N ASN A 65 5.14 25.19 -13.75
CA ASN A 65 6.09 24.08 -13.56
C ASN A 65 5.49 22.74 -13.13
N TRP A 66 4.18 22.66 -12.86
CA TRP A 66 3.48 21.46 -12.37
C TRP A 66 2.45 20.91 -13.36
N ILE A 67 2.27 21.54 -14.51
CA ILE A 67 1.33 21.08 -15.56
C ILE A 67 1.90 19.86 -16.28
N ASP A 68 3.23 19.77 -16.37
CA ASP A 68 3.90 18.68 -17.07
C ASP A 68 4.13 17.45 -16.16
N ALA A 69 3.47 17.41 -15.00
CA ALA A 69 3.52 16.26 -14.10
C ALA A 69 2.98 15.02 -14.83
N SER A 70 3.71 13.92 -14.69
CA SER A 70 3.28 12.64 -15.26
C SER A 70 3.65 11.52 -14.31
N SER A 71 2.69 10.62 -14.13
CA SER A 71 2.81 9.47 -13.25
C SER A 71 2.49 8.17 -13.99
N ILE A 72 2.83 7.06 -13.34
CA ILE A 72 2.60 5.71 -13.83
C ILE A 72 2.25 4.79 -12.67
N ARG A 73 1.30 3.87 -12.90
CA ARG A 73 0.95 2.81 -11.95
C ARG A 73 1.66 1.50 -12.29
N ALA A 74 1.82 0.65 -11.28
CA ALA A 74 2.29 -0.72 -11.50
C ALA A 74 1.26 -1.57 -12.29
N ASP A 75 1.70 -2.70 -12.80
CA ASP A 75 0.95 -3.64 -13.63
C ASP A 75 -0.25 -4.31 -12.92
N HIS A 76 -0.19 -4.43 -11.59
CA HIS A 76 -1.25 -5.04 -10.79
C HIS A 76 -1.52 -4.21 -9.53
N PRO A 77 -2.73 -4.31 -8.95
CA PRO A 77 -3.00 -3.76 -7.64
C PRO A 77 -2.34 -4.61 -6.54
N ILE A 78 -2.17 -4.00 -5.38
CA ILE A 78 -1.80 -4.67 -4.15
C ILE A 78 -3.07 -5.34 -3.61
N SER A 79 -3.07 -6.66 -3.54
CA SER A 79 -4.15 -7.41 -2.92
C SER A 79 -4.20 -7.16 -1.41
N ASN A 80 -5.37 -6.90 -0.85
CA ASN A 80 -5.54 -6.73 0.60
C ASN A 80 -5.13 -7.97 1.40
N GLU A 81 -5.18 -9.15 0.76
CA GLU A 81 -4.79 -10.44 1.37
C GLU A 81 -3.30 -10.54 1.69
N VAL A 82 -2.45 -9.64 1.16
CA VAL A 82 -1.01 -9.63 1.45
C VAL A 82 -0.68 -9.33 2.91
N GLY A 83 -1.59 -8.65 3.62
CA GLY A 83 -1.35 -8.14 4.98
C GLY A 83 -0.36 -6.97 5.00
N ILE A 84 0.85 -7.13 4.44
CA ILE A 84 1.82 -6.05 4.23
C ILE A 84 2.44 -6.13 2.83
N TYR A 85 2.55 -4.98 2.17
CA TYR A 85 3.26 -4.85 0.90
C TYR A 85 4.31 -3.74 0.97
N TYR A 86 5.41 -3.88 0.23
CA TYR A 86 6.52 -2.95 0.22
C TYR A 86 7.27 -2.99 -1.11
N PHE A 87 7.65 -1.81 -1.62
CA PHE A 87 8.50 -1.66 -2.79
C PHE A 87 9.50 -0.51 -2.59
N GLU A 88 10.60 -0.53 -3.33
CA GLU A 88 11.63 0.52 -3.31
C GLU A 88 11.80 1.15 -4.69
N ILE A 89 12.21 2.41 -4.69
CA ILE A 89 12.61 3.19 -5.86
C ILE A 89 14.02 3.71 -5.61
N GLU A 90 14.95 3.36 -6.50
CA GLU A 90 16.27 3.97 -6.59
C GLU A 90 16.19 5.20 -7.49
N VAL A 91 16.69 6.34 -7.02
CA VAL A 91 16.83 7.55 -7.84
C VAL A 91 18.13 7.46 -8.63
N ILE A 92 18.03 7.19 -9.93
CA ILE A 92 19.19 7.00 -10.81
C ILE A 92 19.78 8.35 -11.26
N ASP A 93 18.92 9.32 -11.59
CA ASP A 93 19.27 10.71 -11.86
C ASP A 93 18.09 11.56 -11.39
N LYS A 94 18.31 12.51 -10.48
CA LYS A 94 17.25 13.44 -10.03
C LYS A 94 16.85 14.46 -11.11
N GLY A 95 17.55 14.49 -12.23
CA GLY A 95 17.38 15.51 -13.25
C GLY A 95 17.68 16.90 -12.73
N GLU A 96 16.98 17.90 -13.26
CA GLU A 96 17.25 19.30 -12.91
C GLU A 96 16.74 19.70 -11.52
N ARG A 97 15.60 19.14 -11.09
CA ARG A 97 14.89 19.59 -9.88
C ARG A 97 14.66 18.50 -8.82
N GLY A 98 14.67 17.22 -9.18
CA GLY A 98 14.37 16.13 -8.25
C GLY A 98 12.91 16.10 -7.80
N CYS A 99 12.00 16.60 -8.62
CA CYS A 99 10.55 16.56 -8.42
C CYS A 99 10.02 15.14 -8.72
N ILE A 100 10.50 14.18 -7.93
CA ILE A 100 10.14 12.77 -7.98
C ILE A 100 9.21 12.50 -6.79
N GLY A 101 8.07 11.86 -7.06
CA GLY A 101 7.13 11.43 -6.02
C GLY A 101 6.97 9.91 -6.05
N ILE A 102 6.97 9.28 -4.87
CA ILE A 102 6.66 7.86 -4.67
C ILE A 102 5.41 7.73 -3.79
N GLY A 103 4.54 6.78 -4.08
CA GLY A 103 3.50 6.41 -3.13
C GLY A 103 2.49 5.42 -3.66
N LEU A 104 1.22 5.66 -3.33
CA LEU A 104 0.11 4.76 -3.60
C LEU A 104 -1.09 5.54 -4.16
N THR A 105 -1.87 4.93 -5.05
CA THR A 105 -3.07 5.55 -5.63
C THR A 105 -4.15 4.53 -5.94
N LYS A 106 -5.40 4.99 -6.14
CA LYS A 106 -6.44 4.18 -6.79
C LYS A 106 -6.31 4.15 -8.31
N GLY A 107 -6.85 3.09 -8.93
CA GLY A 107 -6.76 2.84 -10.37
C GLY A 107 -7.48 3.86 -11.27
N HIS A 108 -8.46 4.59 -10.75
CA HIS A 108 -9.25 5.57 -11.52
C HIS A 108 -8.68 7.01 -11.46
N ILE A 109 -7.62 7.23 -10.68
CA ILE A 109 -7.06 8.57 -10.45
C ILE A 109 -6.24 9.04 -11.65
N SER A 110 -6.30 10.34 -11.93
CA SER A 110 -5.54 10.96 -13.02
C SER A 110 -4.02 10.76 -12.81
N LEU A 111 -3.33 10.42 -13.90
CA LEU A 111 -1.89 10.26 -13.92
C LEU A 111 -1.14 11.52 -14.40
N GLU A 112 -1.84 12.59 -14.76
CA GLU A 112 -1.23 13.89 -15.14
C GLU A 112 -0.87 14.76 -13.91
N ARG A 113 -0.71 14.12 -12.76
CA ARG A 113 -0.54 14.73 -11.44
C ARG A 113 0.46 13.89 -10.65
N MET A 114 1.15 14.52 -9.71
CA MET A 114 2.08 13.81 -8.83
C MET A 114 1.33 12.95 -7.81
N PRO A 115 1.94 11.84 -7.33
CA PRO A 115 1.39 11.07 -6.22
C PRO A 115 1.01 11.97 -5.05
N GLY A 116 -0.19 11.78 -4.50
CA GLY A 116 -0.67 12.57 -3.35
C GLY A 116 -1.45 13.84 -3.69
N TRP A 117 -1.40 14.36 -4.93
CA TRP A 117 -2.06 15.61 -5.30
C TRP A 117 -3.56 15.48 -5.57
N GLU A 118 -3.99 14.30 -5.99
CA GLU A 118 -5.40 13.97 -6.25
C GLU A 118 -6.01 13.23 -5.05
N PRO A 119 -7.34 13.31 -4.86
CA PRO A 119 -8.06 12.45 -3.93
C PRO A 119 -7.69 10.97 -4.11
N GLU A 120 -7.67 10.22 -3.02
CA GLU A 120 -7.29 8.80 -3.04
C GLU A 120 -5.91 8.52 -3.69
N SER A 121 -4.99 9.47 -3.52
CA SER A 121 -3.56 9.33 -3.81
C SER A 121 -2.74 9.81 -2.61
N ILE A 122 -1.61 9.14 -2.38
CA ILE A 122 -0.64 9.43 -1.32
C ILE A 122 0.73 9.52 -1.97
N GLY A 123 1.53 10.52 -1.60
CA GLY A 123 2.86 10.69 -2.18
C GLY A 123 3.86 11.35 -1.23
N TYR A 124 5.10 10.86 -1.26
CA TYR A 124 6.25 11.46 -0.59
C TYR A 124 7.22 11.98 -1.66
N HIS A 125 7.51 13.29 -1.63
CA HIS A 125 8.22 13.99 -2.71
C HIS A 125 9.68 14.30 -2.34
N GLY A 126 10.57 14.19 -3.33
CA GLY A 126 12.01 14.26 -3.14
C GLY A 126 12.58 15.67 -2.99
N ASP A 127 11.98 16.64 -3.68
CA ASP A 127 12.45 18.03 -3.75
C ASP A 127 12.15 18.84 -2.49
N ASP A 128 11.12 18.46 -1.72
CA ASP A 128 10.71 19.18 -0.51
C ASP A 128 10.58 18.29 0.75
N GLY A 129 10.64 16.96 0.59
CA GLY A 129 10.51 16.01 1.69
C GLY A 129 9.11 15.96 2.30
N LEU A 130 8.12 16.55 1.61
CA LEU A 130 6.76 16.65 2.10
C LEU A 130 5.96 15.39 1.74
N LEU A 131 4.97 15.13 2.59
CA LEU A 131 3.93 14.14 2.38
C LEU A 131 2.68 14.86 1.85
N TYR A 132 2.18 14.36 0.73
CA TYR A 132 0.97 14.81 0.07
C TYR A 132 -0.12 13.75 0.24
N LEU A 133 -1.26 14.16 0.79
CA LEU A 133 -2.41 13.29 1.05
C LEU A 133 -3.65 13.95 0.47
N TYR A 134 -4.13 13.40 -0.65
CA TYR A 134 -5.40 13.81 -1.25
C TYR A 134 -5.50 15.31 -1.62
N SER A 135 -4.34 15.98 -1.75
CA SER A 135 -4.27 17.44 -1.86
C SER A 135 -2.92 17.88 -2.41
N GLY A 136 -2.92 18.97 -3.18
CA GLY A 136 -1.69 19.66 -3.62
C GLY A 136 -0.97 20.44 -2.53
N SER A 137 -1.42 20.40 -1.27
CA SER A 137 -0.73 21.01 -0.12
C SER A 137 -0.02 19.94 0.71
N GLY A 138 1.31 19.95 0.66
CA GLY A 138 2.15 19.00 1.38
C GLY A 138 2.28 19.34 2.87
N ARG A 139 2.60 18.33 3.68
CA ARG A 139 2.93 18.48 5.11
C ARG A 139 4.30 17.91 5.40
N LYS A 140 4.99 18.46 6.40
CA LYS A 140 6.33 17.99 6.80
C LYS A 140 6.27 16.51 7.18
N TYR A 141 7.20 15.73 6.62
CA TYR A 141 7.25 14.29 6.87
C TYR A 141 8.69 13.78 6.94
N GLY A 142 9.40 13.76 5.82
CA GLY A 142 10.72 13.14 5.70
C GLY A 142 11.82 14.11 5.31
N PRO A 143 13.07 13.63 5.23
CA PRO A 143 14.15 14.38 4.58
C PRO A 143 13.91 14.50 3.07
N LEU A 144 14.70 15.33 2.38
CA LEU A 144 14.79 15.30 0.92
C LEU A 144 15.41 13.97 0.45
N TYR A 145 15.27 13.63 -0.82
CA TYR A 145 16.03 12.54 -1.44
C TYR A 145 16.51 12.90 -2.84
N ASP A 146 17.66 12.38 -3.24
CA ASP A 146 18.41 12.77 -4.43
C ASP A 146 18.99 11.52 -5.13
N THR A 147 19.71 11.74 -6.23
CA THR A 147 20.47 10.75 -6.98
C THR A 147 21.29 9.84 -6.07
N GLY A 148 21.10 8.53 -6.22
CA GLY A 148 21.73 7.48 -5.42
C GLY A 148 20.97 7.10 -4.15
N ASP A 149 19.94 7.85 -3.74
CA ASP A 149 19.09 7.45 -2.63
C ASP A 149 18.11 6.34 -3.06
N ILE A 150 17.81 5.45 -2.11
CA ILE A 150 16.75 4.44 -2.22
C ILE A 150 15.62 4.82 -1.28
N VAL A 151 14.44 5.06 -1.83
CA VAL A 151 13.23 5.38 -1.08
C VAL A 151 12.21 4.27 -1.23
N GLY A 152 11.57 3.88 -0.14
CA GLY A 152 10.59 2.80 -0.14
C GLY A 152 9.25 3.25 0.36
N CYS A 153 8.21 2.54 -0.05
CA CYS A 153 6.83 2.76 0.36
C CYS A 153 6.22 1.42 0.79
N GLY A 154 5.64 1.40 1.98
CA GLY A 154 4.97 0.23 2.54
C GLY A 154 3.56 0.53 2.99
N ILE A 155 2.70 -0.48 2.86
CA ILE A 155 1.31 -0.47 3.29
C ILE A 155 1.04 -1.68 4.18
N ASN A 156 0.49 -1.43 5.36
CA ASN A 156 0.06 -2.45 6.31
C ASN A 156 -1.48 -2.46 6.38
N TYR A 157 -2.08 -3.54 5.90
CA TYR A 157 -3.53 -3.75 5.90
C TYR A 157 -4.09 -4.12 7.28
N PHE A 158 -3.26 -4.61 8.21
CA PHE A 158 -3.73 -4.97 9.56
C PHE A 158 -4.06 -3.76 10.42
N ASP A 159 -3.16 -2.75 10.45
CA ASP A 159 -3.36 -1.51 11.22
C ASP A 159 -3.78 -0.32 10.34
N LYS A 160 -3.95 -0.57 9.04
CA LYS A 160 -4.32 0.43 8.04
C LYS A 160 -3.34 1.60 8.00
N THR A 161 -2.04 1.35 8.05
CA THR A 161 -0.99 2.39 7.94
C THR A 161 -0.17 2.32 6.65
N VAL A 162 0.23 3.50 6.16
CA VAL A 162 1.27 3.65 5.12
C VAL A 162 2.52 4.23 5.77
N PHE A 163 3.69 3.78 5.36
CA PHE A 163 4.97 4.29 5.81
C PHE A 163 5.95 4.40 4.65
N PHE A 164 6.97 5.24 4.80
CA PHE A 164 8.07 5.32 3.85
C PHE A 164 9.40 5.03 4.54
N THR A 165 10.40 4.74 3.73
CA THR A 165 11.76 4.51 4.17
C THR A 165 12.73 5.29 3.30
N LYS A 166 13.89 5.67 3.84
CA LYS A 166 15.01 6.19 3.06
C LYS A 166 16.29 5.46 3.43
N ASN A 167 17.00 4.94 2.45
CA ASN A 167 18.28 4.25 2.59
C ASN A 167 18.29 3.17 3.69
N GLY A 168 17.18 2.43 3.80
CA GLY A 168 17.01 1.36 4.79
C GLY A 168 16.56 1.82 6.18
N ILE A 169 16.20 3.09 6.35
CA ILE A 169 15.68 3.65 7.60
C ILE A 169 14.19 3.93 7.45
N ASN A 170 13.37 3.43 8.38
CA ASN A 170 11.93 3.72 8.44
C ASN A 170 11.70 5.17 8.92
N LEU A 171 10.90 5.92 8.17
CA LEU A 171 10.59 7.34 8.44
C LEU A 171 9.34 7.53 9.32
N GLY A 172 8.72 6.44 9.77
CA GLY A 172 7.50 6.44 10.56
C GLY A 172 6.24 6.44 9.72
N VAL A 173 5.10 6.33 10.41
CA VAL A 173 3.77 6.27 9.79
C VAL A 173 3.47 7.58 9.07
N ALA A 174 3.18 7.48 7.78
CA ALA A 174 2.78 8.59 6.93
C ALA A 174 1.31 8.94 7.12
N CYS A 175 0.40 7.95 7.11
CA CYS A 175 -1.04 8.15 7.32
C CYS A 175 -1.77 6.86 7.72
N ASN A 176 -3.04 6.99 8.15
CA ASN A 176 -3.91 5.90 8.57
C ASN A 176 -5.34 5.95 7.96
N GLY A 177 -6.01 4.79 7.91
CA GLY A 177 -7.47 4.66 8.01
C GLY A 177 -8.35 4.91 6.76
N LEU A 178 -7.99 5.80 5.82
CA LEU A 178 -8.93 6.30 4.81
C LEU A 178 -8.69 5.84 3.35
N PHE A 179 -7.76 4.91 3.12
CA PHE A 179 -7.27 4.59 1.78
C PHE A 179 -7.54 3.14 1.31
N TYR A 180 -8.13 2.30 2.16
CA TYR A 180 -7.99 0.84 2.07
C TYR A 180 -9.04 0.12 1.20
N ASP A 181 -10.08 0.84 0.74
CA ASP A 181 -11.20 0.25 0.02
C ASP A 181 -10.95 0.21 -1.49
N GLY A 182 -11.05 -0.96 -2.11
CA GLY A 182 -10.78 -1.13 -3.54
C GLY A 182 -9.29 -1.17 -3.89
N GLU A 183 -8.99 -1.24 -5.19
CA GLU A 183 -7.67 -1.54 -5.71
C GLU A 183 -6.65 -0.41 -5.51
N ILE A 184 -5.53 -0.73 -4.86
CA ILE A 184 -4.43 0.19 -4.58
C ILE A 184 -3.22 -0.18 -5.44
N TYR A 185 -2.60 0.81 -6.08
CA TYR A 185 -1.44 0.60 -6.95
C TYR A 185 -0.23 1.38 -6.43
N PRO A 186 0.98 0.80 -6.45
CA PRO A 186 2.22 1.57 -6.45
C PRO A 186 2.20 2.60 -7.57
N ILE A 187 2.65 3.82 -7.27
CA ILE A 187 2.74 4.92 -8.23
C ILE A 187 4.07 5.67 -8.05
N VAL A 188 4.63 6.09 -9.18
CA VAL A 188 5.71 7.08 -9.24
C VAL A 188 5.28 8.23 -10.16
N GLY A 189 5.61 9.45 -9.77
CA GLY A 189 5.45 10.65 -10.61
C GLY A 189 6.75 11.43 -10.76
N MET A 190 6.89 12.09 -11.89
CA MET A 190 8.03 12.92 -12.26
C MET A 190 7.55 14.18 -12.99
N ILE A 191 8.36 15.24 -12.92
CA ILE A 191 8.08 16.55 -13.55
C ILE A 191 9.29 17.08 -14.30
N SER A 192 10.51 16.84 -13.81
CA SER A 192 11.68 17.55 -14.29
C SER A 192 12.39 16.80 -15.41
N PRO A 193 12.93 17.52 -16.41
CA PRO A 193 13.80 16.90 -17.41
C PRO A 193 14.91 16.07 -16.76
N ARG A 194 15.19 14.93 -17.39
CA ARG A 194 16.23 13.96 -17.03
C ARG A 194 16.02 13.20 -15.72
N GLU A 195 14.86 13.29 -15.08
CA GLU A 195 14.55 12.39 -13.96
C GLU A 195 14.51 10.94 -14.44
N VAL A 196 15.26 10.09 -13.75
CA VAL A 196 15.34 8.64 -14.00
C VAL A 196 15.30 7.92 -12.66
N VAL A 197 14.43 6.92 -12.57
CA VAL A 197 14.31 6.07 -11.38
C VAL A 197 14.21 4.60 -11.77
N LYS A 198 14.46 3.71 -10.81
CA LYS A 198 14.31 2.27 -10.98
C LYS A 198 13.56 1.65 -9.81
N ALA A 199 12.53 0.87 -10.12
CA ALA A 199 11.76 0.16 -9.12
C ALA A 199 12.38 -1.19 -8.75
N ASN A 200 12.18 -1.56 -7.49
CA ASN A 200 12.33 -2.90 -6.97
C ASN A 200 11.00 -3.30 -6.31
N PHE A 201 10.24 -4.18 -6.97
CA PHE A 201 9.02 -4.78 -6.44
C PHE A 201 9.30 -6.09 -5.67
N GLY A 202 10.58 -6.38 -5.42
CA GLY A 202 11.06 -7.57 -4.70
C GLY A 202 11.91 -8.52 -5.56
N GLN A 203 12.18 -8.16 -6.83
CA GLN A 203 13.07 -8.94 -7.70
C GLN A 203 14.52 -8.91 -7.20
N MET A 204 14.90 -7.85 -6.48
CA MET A 204 16.20 -7.68 -5.86
C MET A 204 16.03 -7.56 -4.33
N PRO A 205 17.08 -7.85 -3.54
CA PRO A 205 17.06 -7.58 -2.10
C PRO A 205 16.75 -6.11 -1.82
N PHE A 206 15.87 -5.86 -0.86
CA PHE A 206 15.54 -4.51 -0.41
C PHE A 206 16.65 -3.92 0.45
N LYS A 207 16.82 -2.60 0.41
CA LYS A 207 17.71 -1.86 1.31
C LYS A 207 17.14 -1.85 2.73
N TYR A 208 15.83 -1.66 2.88
CA TYR A 208 15.14 -1.81 4.16
C TYR A 208 14.94 -3.28 4.54
N ASN A 209 15.10 -3.62 5.81
CA ASN A 209 14.86 -4.98 6.31
C ASN A 209 13.36 -5.29 6.44
N ILE A 210 12.67 -5.30 5.30
CA ILE A 210 11.24 -5.60 5.22
C ILE A 210 10.94 -7.04 5.68
N THR A 211 11.87 -7.97 5.48
CA THR A 211 11.70 -9.36 5.94
C THR A 211 11.48 -9.43 7.45
N MET A 212 12.30 -8.74 8.25
CA MET A 212 12.10 -8.70 9.69
C MET A 212 10.83 -7.91 10.06
N HIS A 213 10.56 -6.79 9.38
CA HIS A 213 9.38 -5.98 9.65
C HIS A 213 8.07 -6.76 9.41
N ALA A 214 7.97 -7.45 8.27
CA ALA A 214 6.81 -8.27 7.91
C ALA A 214 6.62 -9.45 8.88
N LYS A 215 7.70 -10.14 9.27
CA LYS A 215 7.65 -11.19 10.30
C LYS A 215 7.04 -10.68 11.61
N ASN A 216 7.45 -9.51 12.07
CA ASN A 216 6.91 -8.90 13.29
C ASN A 216 5.43 -8.56 13.13
N ILE A 217 5.03 -7.99 11.98
CA ILE A 217 3.62 -7.66 11.70
C ILE A 217 2.75 -8.92 11.67
N PHE A 218 3.18 -9.99 10.99
CA PHE A 218 2.43 -11.24 10.94
C PHE A 218 2.32 -11.89 12.33
N ALA A 219 3.38 -11.85 13.14
CA ALA A 219 3.35 -12.37 14.50
C ALA A 219 2.37 -11.58 15.39
N GLN A 220 2.36 -10.25 15.28
CA GLN A 220 1.42 -9.38 16.00
C GLN A 220 -0.02 -9.63 15.55
N ALA A 221 -0.27 -9.73 14.25
CA ALA A 221 -1.59 -10.02 13.70
C ALA A 221 -2.13 -11.38 14.18
N ALA A 222 -1.28 -12.41 14.22
CA ALA A 222 -1.64 -13.74 14.73
C ALA A 222 -1.97 -13.70 16.23
N ALA A 223 -1.19 -12.97 17.03
CA ALA A 223 -1.47 -12.80 18.45
C ALA A 223 -2.79 -12.05 18.69
N ASN A 224 -3.04 -10.97 17.94
CA ASN A 224 -4.28 -10.20 18.02
C ASN A 224 -5.50 -11.04 17.64
N LYS A 225 -5.39 -11.86 16.58
CA LYS A 225 -6.45 -12.77 16.17
C LYS A 225 -6.79 -13.77 17.28
N LYS A 226 -5.79 -14.37 17.92
CA LYS A 226 -6.01 -15.31 19.02
C LYS A 226 -6.78 -14.67 20.18
N VAL A 227 -6.42 -13.44 20.56
CA VAL A 227 -7.14 -12.69 21.60
C VAL A 227 -8.58 -12.41 21.19
N ILE A 228 -8.83 -12.04 19.94
CA ILE A 228 -10.18 -11.80 19.42
C ILE A 228 -11.01 -13.08 19.42
N ASP A 229 -10.43 -14.20 18.97
CA ASP A 229 -11.11 -15.50 18.93
C ASP A 229 -11.50 -15.94 20.36
N GLU A 230 -10.59 -15.82 21.34
CA GLU A 230 -10.87 -16.10 22.76
C GLU A 230 -11.96 -15.19 23.35
N VAL A 231 -11.96 -13.90 23.01
CA VAL A 231 -13.00 -12.96 23.49
C VAL A 231 -14.35 -13.25 22.84
N THR A 232 -14.37 -13.62 21.55
CA THR A 232 -15.60 -13.98 20.83
C THR A 232 -16.25 -15.21 21.44
N GLU A 233 -15.47 -16.25 21.72
CA GLU A 233 -15.95 -17.49 22.37
C GLU A 233 -16.59 -17.19 23.74
N VAL A 234 -15.95 -16.35 24.56
CA VAL A 234 -16.51 -15.92 25.86
C VAL A 234 -17.81 -15.11 25.72
N ILE A 235 -17.94 -14.30 24.67
CA ILE A 235 -19.16 -13.52 24.41
C ILE A 235 -20.28 -14.46 23.95
N GLU A 236 -19.99 -15.43 23.10
CA GLU A 236 -20.94 -16.45 22.64
C GLU A 236 -21.45 -17.29 23.81
N GLU A 237 -20.56 -17.84 24.65
CA GLU A 237 -20.93 -18.58 25.87
C GLU A 237 -21.81 -17.75 26.82
N ARG A 238 -21.51 -16.46 26.99
CA ARG A 238 -22.33 -15.56 27.84
C ARG A 238 -23.70 -15.27 27.24
N SER A 239 -23.79 -15.20 25.91
CA SER A 239 -25.05 -14.93 25.22
C SER A 239 -26.00 -16.13 25.35
N GLU A 240 -25.49 -17.35 25.19
CA GLU A 240 -26.26 -18.60 25.42
C GLU A 240 -26.78 -18.69 26.86
N VAL A 241 -25.95 -18.38 27.86
CA VAL A 241 -26.37 -18.37 29.28
C VAL A 241 -27.45 -17.32 29.57
N ILE A 242 -27.44 -16.18 28.87
CA ILE A 242 -28.47 -15.15 29.00
C ILE A 242 -29.79 -15.64 28.38
N GLU A 243 -29.74 -16.25 27.19
CA GLU A 243 -30.93 -16.80 26.52
C GLU A 243 -31.59 -17.91 27.35
N GLU A 244 -30.83 -18.87 27.89
CA GLU A 244 -31.36 -19.92 28.77
C GLU A 244 -32.04 -19.32 30.01
N ARG A 245 -31.46 -18.27 30.61
CA ARG A 245 -32.06 -17.60 31.78
C ARG A 245 -33.34 -16.87 31.45
N SER A 246 -33.45 -16.26 30.27
CA SER A 246 -34.71 -15.63 29.84
C SER A 246 -35.81 -16.67 29.63
N GLU A 247 -35.54 -17.79 28.98
CA GLU A 247 -36.54 -18.85 28.77
C GLU A 247 -37.03 -19.45 30.10
N VAL A 248 -36.13 -19.70 31.04
CA VAL A 248 -36.51 -20.19 32.38
C VAL A 248 -37.38 -19.17 33.12
N SER A 249 -37.10 -17.87 32.96
CA SER A 249 -37.90 -16.82 33.58
C SER A 249 -39.32 -16.73 33.00
N GLU A 250 -39.48 -16.80 31.67
CA GLU A 250 -40.79 -16.79 31.00
C GLU A 250 -41.64 -18.00 31.40
N VAL A 251 -41.05 -19.21 31.40
CA VAL A 251 -41.76 -20.43 31.83
C VAL A 251 -42.19 -20.34 33.30
N SER A 252 -41.41 -19.69 34.15
CA SER A 252 -41.76 -19.51 35.56
C SER A 252 -42.93 -18.53 35.76
N GLU A 253 -42.96 -17.42 35.02
CA GLU A 253 -44.06 -16.45 35.04
C GLU A 253 -45.37 -17.07 34.50
N GLU A 254 -45.27 -17.84 33.40
CA GLU A 254 -46.42 -18.51 32.80
C GLU A 254 -47.04 -19.55 33.75
N ARG A 255 -46.22 -20.32 34.48
CA ARG A 255 -46.70 -21.26 35.51
C ARG A 255 -47.35 -20.56 36.70
N LEU A 256 -46.80 -19.44 37.16
CA LEU A 256 -47.40 -18.65 38.25
C LEU A 256 -48.76 -18.07 37.85
N SER A 257 -48.92 -17.67 36.58
CA SER A 257 -50.20 -17.16 36.07
C SER A 257 -51.32 -18.21 36.03
N GLN A 258 -50.98 -19.51 35.86
CA GLN A 258 -51.95 -20.61 35.79
C GLN A 258 -52.41 -21.13 37.16
N VAL A 259 -51.69 -20.83 38.25
CA VAL A 259 -52.00 -21.30 39.61
C VAL A 259 -52.93 -20.33 40.37
N ILE A 260 -53.15 -19.12 39.84
CA ILE A 260 -53.93 -18.05 40.51
C ILE A 260 -55.42 -18.03 40.07
N VAL A 261 -55.92 -19.04 39.35
CA VAL A 261 -57.34 -19.15 38.92
C VAL A 261 -58.15 -20.07 39.83
#